data_AF-A0A7C5Y3K8-F1
#
_entry.id   AF-A0A7C5Y3K8-F1
#
_cell.length_a   1.000
_cell.length_b   1.000
_cell.length_c   1.000
_cell.angle_alpha   90.00
_cell.angle_beta   90.00
_cell.angle_gamma   90.00
#
_symmetry.space_group_name_H-M   'P 1'
#
loop_
_entity.id
_entity.type
_entity.pdbx_description
1 polymer ?
#
loop_
_entity_poly.entity_id
_entity_poly.type
_entity_poly.pdbx_seq_one_letter_code
_entity_poly.pdbx_strand_id
1 'polypeptide(L)'
;MKRFHILGLVFLAMAASGTLLWGGVPGTDIFVPSLARTHGAHGSMWYATAWIHNPGTAEVQVTVSYLRRDQSNPAPMQQTVIVQPGETMKLGDVFQDLFGLEDAKGALRFQSTGKIVVSTRSYNLTTAGLADSQGQFLSGMPAELALAAGEKTSIPGITQPADESFRCNYAMVETVGGTADVRVSLFDRDGVPRASKTYSLAPYQPVQFNLSDLGAGLTVDGGRLDVEVLSGSGKVLTFASMVGNGTLSQDPSTLEMEYELETGGGSGSGVTAGKIASGAVTSGKIADGAVTSSKLAASAVTNSKLASGAVTTSKISASGASSGQVLKASGGSVVWANDETGGLTLPYQGQGSTSGSPLFKVTNASNGTTISANNNSNGFALYAKSASGTAIHALGSGSGHSALDAHATSSGIAVTAIAESGATAALAATNGTFTAIVANGSHGLQVSGPPATAHSVIYGAATGSVGWGVQGVGNASGQRGIVGQSDHGYAVVGE
;
A
#
# COMPACT_ATOMS: atom_id res chain seq x y z
N MET A 1 -61.10 -24.83 16.29
CA MET A 1 -60.09 -25.76 16.83
C MET A 1 -59.15 -26.16 15.68
N LYS A 2 -58.03 -25.44 15.56
CA LYS A 2 -56.65 -25.92 15.66
C LYS A 2 -56.14 -26.70 14.43
N ARG A 3 -55.48 -25.91 13.56
CA ARG A 3 -54.54 -26.32 12.50
C ARG A 3 -53.26 -26.87 13.15
N PHE A 4 -52.81 -28.06 12.76
CA PHE A 4 -51.46 -28.54 13.09
C PHE A 4 -50.56 -28.34 11.88
N HIS A 5 -49.48 -27.59 12.09
CA HIS A 5 -48.43 -27.30 11.12
C HIS A 5 -47.47 -28.49 11.02
N ILE A 6 -47.14 -28.87 9.79
CA ILE A 6 -46.03 -29.77 9.48
C ILE A 6 -44.75 -28.91 9.57
N LEU A 7 -43.92 -29.18 10.58
CA LEU A 7 -42.59 -28.59 10.68
C LEU A 7 -41.58 -29.65 10.18
N GLY A 8 -41.00 -29.40 9.01
CA GLY A 8 -39.91 -30.21 8.48
C GLY A 8 -38.67 -30.06 9.36
N LEU A 9 -38.17 -31.17 9.90
CA LEU A 9 -36.85 -31.22 10.54
C LEU A 9 -35.79 -31.11 9.44
N VAL A 10 -35.11 -29.96 9.37
CA VAL A 10 -33.85 -29.81 8.63
C VAL A 10 -32.75 -30.40 9.51
N PHE A 11 -32.21 -31.56 9.13
CA PHE A 11 -30.96 -32.08 9.69
C PHE A 11 -29.81 -31.20 9.19
N LEU A 12 -29.38 -30.25 10.02
CA LEU A 12 -28.12 -29.55 9.80
C LEU A 12 -26.98 -30.50 10.21
N ALA A 13 -26.42 -31.23 9.25
CA ALA A 13 -25.16 -31.94 9.45
C ALA A 13 -24.05 -30.89 9.66
N MET A 14 -23.77 -30.54 10.92
CA MET A 14 -22.49 -29.97 11.26
C MET A 14 -21.44 -31.04 10.97
N ALA A 15 -20.81 -30.94 9.80
CA ALA A 15 -19.48 -31.50 9.62
C ALA A 15 -18.58 -30.75 10.61
N ALA A 16 -18.48 -31.26 11.84
CA ALA A 16 -17.33 -30.97 12.66
C ALA A 16 -16.15 -31.58 11.90
N SER A 17 -15.51 -30.78 11.03
CA SER A 17 -14.15 -31.04 10.62
C SER A 17 -13.33 -30.91 11.90
N GLY A 18 -13.28 -32.00 12.67
CA GLY A 18 -12.34 -32.12 13.77
C GLY A 18 -10.97 -31.89 13.13
N THR A 19 -10.41 -30.71 13.35
CA THR A 19 -8.98 -30.51 13.14
C THR A 19 -8.31 -31.59 13.95
N LEU A 20 -7.73 -32.57 13.26
CA LEU A 20 -6.82 -33.51 13.87
C LEU A 20 -5.74 -32.67 14.54
N LEU A 21 -5.74 -32.64 15.87
CA LEU A 21 -4.61 -32.16 16.64
C LEU A 21 -3.60 -33.29 16.59
N TRP A 22 -2.49 -33.02 15.92
CA TRP A 22 -1.44 -33.97 15.66
C TRP A 22 -0.66 -34.21 16.95
N GLY A 23 -0.59 -35.47 17.40
CA GLY A 23 0.20 -35.83 18.59
C GLY A 23 1.71 -35.86 18.34
N GLY A 24 2.14 -36.00 17.07
CA GLY A 24 3.51 -35.72 16.64
C GLY A 24 3.63 -34.33 16.03
N VAL A 25 4.84 -33.84 15.76
CA VAL A 25 5.05 -32.52 15.13
C VAL A 25 5.24 -32.72 13.62
N PRO A 26 4.17 -32.74 12.79
CA PRO A 26 4.31 -32.96 11.37
C PRO A 26 4.93 -31.74 10.66
N GLY A 27 5.80 -31.98 9.70
CA GLY A 27 6.49 -30.92 8.96
C GLY A 27 6.74 -31.32 7.50
N THR A 28 7.08 -30.33 6.67
CA THR A 28 7.55 -30.55 5.29
C THR A 28 9.07 -30.52 5.19
N ASP A 29 9.77 -30.10 6.25
CA ASP A 29 11.22 -30.09 6.34
C ASP A 29 11.61 -30.48 7.77
N ILE A 30 12.12 -31.70 7.93
CA ILE A 30 12.33 -32.34 9.22
C ILE A 30 13.80 -32.77 9.34
N PHE A 31 14.39 -32.51 10.49
CA PHE A 31 15.77 -32.87 10.81
C PHE A 31 15.79 -33.90 11.93
N VAL A 32 16.75 -34.83 11.84
CA VAL A 32 17.16 -35.72 12.93
C VAL A 32 18.64 -35.44 13.17
N PRO A 33 19.03 -34.72 14.25
CA PRO A 33 20.33 -34.07 14.32
C PRO A 33 21.55 -35.00 14.46
N SER A 34 21.35 -36.22 14.96
CA SER A 34 22.46 -37.17 15.12
C SER A 34 22.00 -38.62 15.06
N LEU A 35 22.44 -39.31 14.02
CA LEU A 35 22.33 -40.74 13.82
C LEU A 35 23.71 -41.28 13.44
N ALA A 36 23.90 -42.58 13.60
CA ALA A 36 25.13 -43.24 13.22
C ALA A 36 24.90 -44.64 12.67
N ARG A 37 25.73 -45.01 11.70
CA ARG A 37 26.08 -46.36 11.31
C ARG A 37 27.60 -46.48 11.41
N THR A 38 28.12 -46.98 12.54
CA THR A 38 29.56 -46.95 12.78
C THR A 38 29.93 -47.79 13.99
N HIS A 39 31.21 -48.15 14.11
CA HIS A 39 31.74 -48.71 15.34
C HIS A 39 31.81 -47.63 16.43
N GLY A 40 31.29 -47.95 17.61
CA GLY A 40 31.34 -47.12 18.81
C GLY A 40 32.31 -47.66 19.85
N ALA A 41 32.20 -47.15 21.08
CA ALA A 41 32.99 -47.62 22.22
C ALA A 41 32.67 -49.09 22.55
N HIS A 42 33.61 -49.76 23.21
CA HIS A 42 33.46 -51.15 23.71
C HIS A 42 33.02 -52.17 22.65
N GLY A 43 33.41 -51.97 21.39
CA GLY A 43 33.07 -52.89 20.29
C GLY A 43 31.60 -52.81 19.83
N SER A 44 30.85 -51.79 20.24
CA SER A 44 29.50 -51.55 19.75
C SER A 44 29.47 -51.26 18.25
N MET A 45 28.43 -51.73 17.56
CA MET A 45 28.15 -51.39 16.18
C MET A 45 26.77 -50.74 16.08
N TRP A 46 26.78 -49.46 15.72
CA TRP A 46 25.58 -48.63 15.68
C TRP A 46 24.91 -48.73 14.31
N TYR A 47 23.58 -48.64 14.33
CA TYR A 47 22.67 -48.63 13.19
C TYR A 47 21.60 -47.57 13.43
N ALA A 48 20.88 -47.21 12.37
CA ALA A 48 19.77 -46.27 12.45
C ALA A 48 18.57 -46.74 11.64
N THR A 49 17.40 -46.81 12.28
CA THR A 49 16.11 -47.03 11.64
C THR A 49 15.34 -45.72 11.56
N ALA A 50 14.68 -45.48 10.43
CA ALA A 50 13.76 -44.36 10.25
C ALA A 50 12.38 -44.87 9.83
N TRP A 51 11.34 -44.26 10.38
CA TRP A 51 9.95 -44.42 9.96
C TRP A 51 9.45 -43.08 9.44
N ILE A 52 8.92 -43.08 8.22
CA ILE A 52 8.36 -41.91 7.56
C ILE A 52 6.86 -42.18 7.39
N HIS A 53 6.04 -41.47 8.15
CA HIS A 53 4.59 -41.56 8.04
C HIS A 53 4.06 -40.42 7.18
N ASN A 54 3.31 -40.77 6.13
CA ASN A 54 2.47 -39.83 5.40
C ASN A 54 1.04 -39.92 5.95
N PRO A 55 0.61 -38.95 6.75
CA PRO A 55 -0.73 -38.93 7.31
C PRO A 55 -1.76 -38.22 6.42
N GLY A 56 -1.33 -37.67 5.28
CA GLY A 56 -2.17 -36.96 4.34
C GLY A 56 -3.01 -37.90 3.48
N THR A 57 -3.86 -37.29 2.64
CA THR A 57 -4.72 -38.00 1.69
C THR A 57 -4.14 -38.08 0.27
N ALA A 58 -2.95 -37.52 0.05
CA ALA A 58 -2.24 -37.52 -1.22
C ALA A 58 -0.83 -38.12 -1.04
N GLU A 59 -0.27 -38.70 -2.09
CA GLU A 59 1.10 -39.20 -2.06
C GLU A 59 2.08 -38.05 -1.82
N VAL A 60 3.19 -38.33 -1.14
CA VAL A 60 4.25 -37.35 -0.91
C VAL A 60 5.58 -37.89 -1.41
N GLN A 61 6.36 -37.01 -2.07
CA GLN A 61 7.75 -37.28 -2.37
C GLN A 61 8.58 -36.76 -1.20
N VAL A 62 9.52 -37.57 -0.71
CA VAL A 62 10.40 -37.23 0.41
C VAL A 62 11.84 -37.37 -0.06
N THR A 63 12.53 -36.24 -0.18
CA THR A 63 13.98 -36.19 -0.39
C THR A 63 14.67 -36.30 0.97
N VAL A 64 15.40 -37.39 1.17
CA VAL A 64 16.21 -37.67 2.35
C VAL A 64 17.65 -37.30 2.05
N SER A 65 18.22 -36.34 2.78
CA SER A 65 19.61 -35.91 2.65
C SER A 65 20.44 -36.39 3.84
N TYR A 66 21.63 -36.93 3.57
CA TYR A 66 22.64 -37.23 4.57
C TYR A 66 23.58 -36.03 4.77
N LEU A 67 23.52 -35.45 5.96
CA LEU A 67 24.40 -34.37 6.40
C LEU A 67 25.53 -34.98 7.23
N ARG A 68 26.74 -35.05 6.68
CA ARG A 68 27.86 -35.67 7.37
C ARG A 68 28.33 -34.77 8.52
N ARG A 69 28.64 -35.41 9.66
CA ARG A 69 29.08 -34.74 10.88
C ARG A 69 30.38 -33.95 10.69
N ASP A 70 30.50 -32.86 11.43
CA ASP A 70 31.69 -32.03 11.61
C ASP A 70 32.20 -31.36 10.33
N GLN A 71 31.33 -31.25 9.31
CA GLN A 71 31.62 -30.53 8.07
C GLN A 71 30.39 -29.79 7.53
N SER A 72 30.64 -28.78 6.70
CA SER A 72 29.61 -28.11 5.90
C SER A 72 29.03 -29.07 4.86
N ASN A 73 27.71 -29.04 4.64
CA ASN A 73 27.01 -29.90 3.69
C ASN A 73 26.13 -29.10 2.70
N PRO A 74 26.69 -28.21 1.86
CA PRO A 74 25.90 -27.40 0.91
C PRO A 74 25.30 -28.22 -0.24
N ALA A 75 25.87 -29.41 -0.51
CA ALA A 75 25.41 -30.35 -1.52
C ALA A 75 25.50 -31.79 -0.97
N PRO A 76 24.61 -32.17 -0.03
CA PRO A 76 24.65 -33.47 0.61
C PRO A 76 24.25 -34.59 -0.35
N MET A 77 24.64 -35.83 -0.02
CA MET A 77 24.10 -37.01 -0.68
C MET A 77 22.59 -37.09 -0.36
N GLN A 78 21.77 -37.35 -1.37
CA GLN A 78 20.32 -37.37 -1.21
C GLN A 78 19.67 -38.47 -2.05
N GLN A 79 18.56 -39.00 -1.54
CA GLN A 79 17.70 -39.95 -2.24
C GLN A 79 16.24 -39.54 -2.08
N THR A 80 15.40 -39.85 -3.07
CA THR A 80 13.97 -39.57 -3.00
C THR A 80 13.20 -40.88 -2.86
N VAL A 81 12.32 -40.92 -1.87
CA VAL A 81 11.33 -41.99 -1.67
C VAL A 81 9.92 -41.44 -1.85
N ILE A 82 8.97 -42.30 -2.20
CA ILE A 82 7.55 -41.94 -2.32
C ILE A 82 6.81 -42.64 -1.19
N VAL A 83 6.05 -41.87 -0.40
CA VAL A 83 5.25 -42.39 0.71
C VAL A 83 3.77 -42.16 0.40
N GLN A 84 3.02 -43.26 0.27
CA GLN A 84 1.62 -43.27 -0.11
C GLN A 84 0.72 -42.68 1.00
N PRO A 85 -0.51 -42.22 0.68
CA PRO A 85 -1.45 -41.72 1.69
C PRO A 85 -1.68 -42.75 2.81
N GLY A 86 -1.52 -42.32 4.07
CA GLY A 86 -1.66 -43.18 5.25
C GLY A 86 -0.51 -44.17 5.51
N GLU A 87 0.46 -44.28 4.60
CA GLU A 87 1.57 -45.22 4.72
C GLU A 87 2.53 -44.81 5.85
N THR A 88 3.13 -45.81 6.50
CA THR A 88 4.36 -45.63 7.28
C THR A 88 5.47 -46.47 6.63
N MET A 89 6.36 -45.80 5.90
CA MET A 89 7.53 -46.42 5.30
C MET A 89 8.59 -46.65 6.38
N LYS A 90 9.15 -47.86 6.44
CA LYS A 90 10.27 -48.21 7.34
C LYS A 90 11.56 -48.36 6.53
N LEU A 91 12.60 -47.66 6.94
CA LEU A 91 13.97 -47.79 6.46
C LEU A 91 14.78 -48.40 7.61
N GLY A 92 15.17 -49.67 7.48
CA GLY A 92 15.71 -50.46 8.59
C GLY A 92 17.09 -49.98 9.00
N ASP A 93 17.99 -49.94 8.04
CA ASP A 93 19.33 -49.38 8.15
C ASP A 93 19.46 -48.23 7.16
N VAL A 94 18.94 -47.07 7.55
CA VAL A 94 18.73 -45.95 6.63
C VAL A 94 19.98 -45.52 5.88
N PHE A 95 21.17 -45.67 6.48
CA PHE A 95 22.44 -45.34 5.83
C PHE A 95 22.83 -46.35 4.75
N GLN A 96 22.65 -47.63 5.01
CA GLN A 96 22.91 -48.67 4.00
C GLN A 96 21.82 -48.70 2.94
N ASP A 97 20.55 -48.70 3.37
CA ASP A 97 19.37 -48.93 2.52
C ASP A 97 19.19 -47.81 1.49
N LEU A 98 19.43 -46.54 1.88
CA LEU A 98 19.30 -45.41 0.95
C LEU A 98 20.64 -45.01 0.32
N PHE A 99 21.70 -44.95 1.10
CA PHE A 99 22.95 -44.30 0.68
C PHE A 99 24.08 -45.29 0.37
N GLY A 100 23.90 -46.59 0.63
CA GLY A 100 24.93 -47.61 0.45
C GLY A 100 26.14 -47.40 1.36
N LEU A 101 25.97 -46.68 2.47
CA LEU A 101 27.07 -46.31 3.37
C LEU A 101 27.23 -47.36 4.48
N GLU A 102 28.45 -47.87 4.66
CA GLU A 102 28.81 -48.78 5.75
C GLU A 102 29.36 -48.07 6.99
N ASP A 103 29.82 -46.83 6.84
CA ASP A 103 30.26 -45.96 7.92
C ASP A 103 29.72 -44.53 7.71
N ALA A 104 28.85 -44.09 8.60
CA ALA A 104 28.16 -42.80 8.53
C ALA A 104 27.87 -42.25 9.93
N LYS A 105 28.09 -40.95 10.11
CA LYS A 105 27.76 -40.21 11.34
C LYS A 105 27.30 -38.83 10.92
N GLY A 106 26.19 -38.36 11.48
CA GLY A 106 25.67 -37.04 11.15
C GLY A 106 24.16 -36.94 11.30
N ALA A 107 23.55 -36.00 10.59
CA ALA A 107 22.12 -35.78 10.62
C ALA A 107 21.45 -36.31 9.34
N LEU A 108 20.15 -36.55 9.43
CA LEU A 108 19.29 -36.73 8.26
C LEU A 108 18.31 -35.57 8.17
N ARG A 109 18.10 -35.07 6.95
CA ARG A 109 17.07 -34.08 6.61
C ARG A 109 16.04 -34.74 5.70
N PHE A 110 14.76 -34.53 5.96
CA PHE A 110 13.64 -35.06 5.21
C PHE A 110 12.82 -33.89 4.67
N GLN A 111 12.98 -33.59 3.38
CA GLN A 111 12.21 -32.55 2.69
C GLN A 111 11.08 -33.21 1.93
N SER A 112 9.84 -32.77 2.14
CA SER A 112 8.66 -33.40 1.57
C SER A 112 7.71 -32.42 0.90
N THR A 113 7.05 -32.90 -0.16
CA THR A 113 5.98 -32.17 -0.86
C THR A 113 4.71 -32.01 -0.03
N GLY A 114 4.57 -32.76 1.07
CA GLY A 114 3.46 -32.67 2.02
C GLY A 114 3.93 -32.87 3.46
N LYS A 115 3.03 -32.66 4.43
CA LYS A 115 3.37 -32.86 5.84
C LYS A 115 3.59 -34.35 6.11
N ILE A 116 4.72 -34.68 6.73
CA ILE A 116 5.08 -36.02 7.18
C ILE A 116 5.41 -36.01 8.68
N VAL A 117 5.39 -37.19 9.30
CA VAL A 117 5.95 -37.41 10.64
C VAL A 117 7.13 -38.36 10.49
N VAL A 118 8.27 -38.00 11.07
CA VAL A 118 9.48 -38.83 11.05
C VAL A 118 9.81 -39.24 12.46
N SER A 119 10.00 -40.54 12.65
CA SER A 119 10.45 -41.14 13.90
C SER A 119 11.72 -41.93 13.61
N THR A 120 12.71 -41.87 14.49
CA THR A 120 13.95 -42.63 14.29
C THR A 120 14.44 -43.31 15.55
N ARG A 121 15.30 -44.31 15.36
CA ARG A 121 16.04 -44.97 16.44
C ARG A 121 17.48 -45.13 16.01
N SER A 122 18.43 -44.71 16.85
CA SER A 122 19.84 -45.10 16.72
C SER A 122 20.18 -46.11 17.80
N TYR A 123 20.74 -47.25 17.41
CA TYR A 123 20.96 -48.36 18.33
C TYR A 123 22.22 -49.15 18.02
N ASN A 124 22.84 -49.67 19.06
CA ASN A 124 23.86 -50.70 19.00
C ASN A 124 23.22 -52.07 18.85
N LEU A 125 23.60 -52.81 17.81
CA LEU A 125 23.19 -54.20 17.64
C LEU A 125 24.16 -55.12 18.39
N THR A 126 23.63 -55.95 19.28
CA THR A 126 24.44 -56.94 20.01
C THR A 126 24.45 -58.28 19.28
N THR A 127 25.38 -59.16 19.64
CA THR A 127 25.43 -60.53 19.10
C THR A 127 24.20 -61.36 19.45
N ALA A 128 23.41 -60.96 20.45
CA ALA A 128 22.16 -61.60 20.84
C ALA A 128 20.99 -61.22 19.89
N GLY A 129 21.15 -60.19 19.08
CA GLY A 129 20.19 -59.78 18.05
C GLY A 129 19.46 -58.48 18.38
N LEU A 130 18.43 -58.18 17.58
CA LEU A 130 17.74 -56.88 17.63
C LEU A 130 16.92 -56.70 18.92
N ALA A 131 16.39 -57.77 19.51
CA ALA A 131 15.61 -57.70 20.76
C ALA A 131 16.45 -57.18 21.93
N ASP A 132 17.75 -57.47 21.92
CA ASP A 132 18.72 -57.06 22.94
C ASP A 132 19.53 -55.81 22.50
N SER A 133 19.05 -55.09 21.48
CA SER A 133 19.69 -53.85 21.03
C SER A 133 19.48 -52.71 22.02
N GLN A 134 20.55 -52.01 22.34
CA GLN A 134 20.54 -50.83 23.20
C GLN A 134 20.60 -49.59 22.33
N GLY A 135 19.76 -48.58 22.60
CA GLY A 135 19.72 -47.41 21.74
C GLY A 135 18.70 -46.38 22.21
N GLN A 136 18.62 -45.29 21.47
CA GLN A 136 17.73 -44.18 21.77
C GLN A 136 16.79 -43.90 20.60
N PHE A 137 15.59 -43.46 20.97
CA PHE A 137 14.64 -42.87 20.06
C PHE A 137 14.98 -41.40 19.85
N LEU A 138 14.94 -40.95 18.59
CA LEU A 138 15.10 -39.54 18.24
C LEU A 138 13.92 -39.14 17.36
N SER A 139 13.13 -38.20 17.83
CA SER A 139 12.02 -37.66 17.05
C SER A 139 12.57 -36.81 15.90
N GLY A 140 11.90 -36.84 14.75
CA GLY A 140 12.10 -35.83 13.73
C GLY A 140 11.62 -34.48 14.26
N MET A 141 12.48 -33.47 14.16
CA MET A 141 12.18 -32.09 14.52
C MET A 141 11.99 -31.25 13.27
N PRO A 142 10.83 -30.59 13.09
CA PRO A 142 10.65 -29.64 12.00
C PRO A 142 11.65 -28.49 12.05
N ALA A 143 12.16 -28.07 10.90
CA ALA A 143 13.12 -26.96 10.78
C ALA A 143 12.56 -25.62 11.30
N GLU A 144 11.24 -25.49 11.39
CA GLU A 144 10.56 -24.32 11.95
C GLU A 144 10.76 -24.15 13.45
N LEU A 145 11.12 -25.22 14.18
CA LEU A 145 11.47 -25.16 15.61
C LEU A 145 12.92 -24.70 15.85
N ALA A 146 13.70 -24.50 14.79
CA ALA A 146 15.11 -24.14 14.89
C ALA A 146 15.29 -22.69 15.37
N LEU A 147 16.22 -22.52 16.31
CA LEU A 147 16.57 -21.23 16.92
C LEU A 147 17.24 -20.32 15.88
N ALA A 148 16.75 -19.08 15.77
CA ALA A 148 17.37 -18.00 15.01
C ALA A 148 18.28 -17.14 15.88
N ALA A 149 19.07 -16.25 15.26
CA ALA A 149 19.92 -15.31 15.99
C ALA A 149 19.12 -14.48 17.02
N GLY A 150 19.60 -14.47 18.26
CA GLY A 150 18.96 -13.86 19.42
C GLY A 150 18.01 -14.79 20.19
N GLU A 151 17.73 -16.00 19.69
CA GLU A 151 16.88 -16.98 20.35
C GLU A 151 17.68 -18.00 21.16
N LYS A 152 17.03 -18.57 22.18
CA LYS A 152 17.63 -19.58 23.07
C LYS A 152 16.61 -20.65 23.47
N THR A 153 17.12 -21.83 23.84
CA THR A 153 16.36 -22.93 24.44
C THR A 153 17.12 -23.50 25.65
N SER A 154 16.44 -24.34 26.43
CA SER A 154 17.05 -25.16 27.49
C SER A 154 16.89 -26.64 27.18
N ILE A 155 17.85 -27.45 27.62
CA ILE A 155 17.78 -28.91 27.63
C ILE A 155 17.93 -29.35 29.09
N PRO A 156 16.84 -29.71 29.80
CA PRO A 156 16.90 -30.14 31.19
C PRO A 156 17.36 -31.60 31.33
N GLY A 157 17.72 -32.01 32.55
CA GLY A 157 18.05 -33.40 32.89
C GLY A 157 19.51 -33.80 32.63
N ILE A 158 20.39 -32.82 32.44
CA ILE A 158 21.81 -33.06 32.15
C ILE A 158 22.48 -33.67 33.37
N THR A 159 23.00 -34.89 33.19
CA THR A 159 23.55 -35.69 34.28
C THR A 159 24.84 -36.37 33.83
N GLN A 160 25.91 -36.06 34.56
CA GLN A 160 27.26 -36.63 34.48
C GLN A 160 27.86 -36.58 35.89
N PRO A 161 27.50 -37.52 36.77
CA PRO A 161 27.92 -37.54 38.17
C PRO A 161 29.41 -37.85 38.33
N ALA A 162 29.94 -37.57 39.52
CA ALA A 162 31.35 -37.78 39.86
C ALA A 162 31.76 -39.25 39.91
N ASP A 163 30.81 -40.17 40.07
CA ASP A 163 31.06 -41.62 40.02
C ASP A 163 31.13 -42.18 38.58
N GLU A 164 31.01 -41.29 37.58
CA GLU A 164 31.05 -41.61 36.16
C GLU A 164 30.02 -42.67 35.73
N SER A 165 28.93 -42.84 36.49
CA SER A 165 27.86 -43.79 36.15
C SER A 165 27.10 -43.40 34.88
N PHE A 166 27.04 -42.10 34.57
CA PHE A 166 26.47 -41.54 33.35
C PHE A 166 27.44 -40.56 32.70
N ARG A 167 27.37 -40.48 31.37
CA ARG A 167 28.01 -39.44 30.57
C ARG A 167 26.97 -38.73 29.73
N CYS A 168 27.20 -37.45 29.44
CA CYS A 168 26.31 -36.67 28.59
C CYS A 168 27.05 -36.21 27.34
N ASN A 169 26.36 -36.27 26.20
CA ASN A 169 26.76 -35.59 24.98
C ASN A 169 25.59 -34.72 24.49
N TYR A 170 25.90 -33.73 23.68
CA TYR A 170 24.91 -32.85 23.05
C TYR A 170 25.30 -32.60 21.61
N ALA A 171 24.29 -32.32 20.79
CA ALA A 171 24.47 -32.13 19.37
C ALA A 171 23.66 -30.95 18.88
N MET A 172 24.11 -30.38 17.78
CA MET A 172 23.50 -29.25 17.11
C MET A 172 23.54 -29.48 15.61
N VAL A 173 22.55 -28.99 14.88
CA VAL A 173 22.54 -28.99 13.41
C VAL A 173 22.04 -27.65 12.89
N GLU A 174 22.76 -27.10 11.90
CA GLU A 174 22.32 -25.93 11.16
C GLU A 174 21.26 -26.35 10.10
N THR A 175 20.15 -25.60 9.99
CA THR A 175 18.95 -26.08 9.28
C THR A 175 18.56 -25.31 8.02
N VAL A 176 19.18 -24.16 7.72
CA VAL A 176 18.79 -23.30 6.58
C VAL A 176 19.91 -23.06 5.56
N GLY A 177 21.09 -23.64 5.77
CA GLY A 177 22.26 -23.48 4.90
C GLY A 177 23.04 -22.19 5.16
N GLY A 178 22.88 -21.59 6.34
CA GLY A 178 23.59 -20.38 6.77
C GLY A 178 24.80 -20.69 7.66
N THR A 179 25.30 -19.67 8.35
CA THR A 179 26.25 -19.83 9.46
C THR A 179 25.59 -19.44 10.77
N ALA A 180 25.99 -20.05 11.88
CA ALA A 180 25.47 -19.71 13.21
C ALA A 180 26.57 -19.77 14.27
N ASP A 181 26.74 -18.71 15.04
CA ASP A 181 27.54 -18.73 16.27
C ASP A 181 26.63 -19.07 17.44
N VAL A 182 26.95 -20.13 18.18
CA VAL A 182 26.08 -20.70 19.21
C VAL A 182 26.82 -20.82 20.52
N ARG A 183 26.24 -20.27 21.59
CA ARG A 183 26.74 -20.45 22.95
C ARG A 183 25.98 -21.59 23.63
N VAL A 184 26.72 -22.52 24.20
CA VAL A 184 26.18 -23.57 25.07
C VAL A 184 26.67 -23.32 26.48
N SER A 185 25.76 -23.19 27.44
CA SER A 185 26.04 -22.91 28.84
C SER A 185 25.47 -24.00 29.74
N LEU A 186 26.30 -24.59 30.59
CA LEU A 186 25.90 -25.57 31.60
C LEU A 186 25.53 -24.86 32.90
N PHE A 187 24.37 -25.23 33.44
CA PHE A 187 23.91 -24.87 34.77
C PHE A 187 23.68 -26.15 35.59
N ASP A 188 23.95 -26.09 36.88
CA ASP A 188 23.57 -27.18 37.78
C ASP A 188 22.07 -27.15 38.14
N ARG A 189 21.66 -28.06 39.03
CA ARG A 189 20.27 -28.19 39.50
C ARG A 189 19.72 -26.95 40.19
N ASP A 190 20.59 -26.14 40.79
CA ASP A 190 20.23 -24.92 41.52
C ASP A 190 20.24 -23.70 40.58
N GLY A 191 20.57 -23.90 39.31
CA GLY A 191 20.66 -22.86 38.30
C GLY A 191 21.94 -22.04 38.35
N VAL A 192 22.99 -22.54 39.01
CA VAL A 192 24.30 -21.89 39.06
C VAL A 192 25.09 -22.22 37.78
N PRO A 193 25.63 -21.21 37.06
CA PRO A 193 26.47 -21.46 35.90
C PRO A 193 27.73 -22.26 36.25
N ARG A 194 28.05 -23.27 35.45
CA ARG A 194 29.22 -24.15 35.66
C ARG A 194 30.26 -24.05 34.54
N ALA A 195 29.82 -23.96 33.29
CA ALA A 195 30.71 -23.81 32.14
C ALA A 195 29.96 -23.20 30.96
N SER A 196 30.69 -22.62 30.02
CA SER A 196 30.11 -22.11 28.77
C SER A 196 31.14 -22.15 27.65
N LYS A 197 30.70 -22.45 26.43
CA LYS A 197 31.54 -22.40 25.23
C LYS A 197 30.75 -21.95 24.02
N THR A 198 31.41 -21.21 23.13
CA THR A 198 30.85 -20.78 21.86
C THR A 198 31.39 -21.66 20.73
N TYR A 199 30.51 -22.03 19.81
CA TYR A 199 30.77 -22.82 18.62
C TYR A 199 30.33 -22.04 17.39
N SER A 200 30.97 -22.30 16.25
CA SER A 200 30.52 -21.77 14.97
C SER A 200 30.11 -22.94 14.07
N LEU A 201 28.87 -22.92 13.60
CA LEU A 201 28.33 -23.89 12.65
C LEU A 201 28.37 -23.31 11.23
N ALA A 202 28.80 -24.14 10.29
CA ALA A 202 28.77 -23.91 8.85
C ALA A 202 27.42 -24.40 8.24
N PRO A 203 27.15 -24.08 6.96
CA PRO A 203 25.92 -24.48 6.27
C PRO A 203 25.63 -25.98 6.39
N TYR A 204 24.45 -26.30 6.91
CA TYR A 204 23.97 -27.66 7.13
C TYR A 204 24.97 -28.56 7.88
N GLN A 205 25.73 -28.00 8.81
CA GLN A 205 26.70 -28.75 9.61
C GLN A 205 26.01 -29.35 10.84
N PRO A 206 25.97 -30.69 10.99
CA PRO A 206 25.71 -31.34 12.26
C PRO A 206 27.02 -31.53 13.04
N VAL A 207 26.97 -31.29 14.35
CA VAL A 207 28.07 -31.49 15.29
C VAL A 207 27.59 -32.25 16.51
N GLN A 208 28.48 -32.98 17.18
CA GLN A 208 28.23 -33.62 18.47
C GLN A 208 29.44 -33.45 19.38
N PHE A 209 29.18 -33.10 20.63
CA PHE A 209 30.19 -32.84 21.65
C PHE A 209 29.88 -33.64 22.91
N ASN A 210 30.92 -33.98 23.67
CA ASN A 210 30.77 -34.49 25.03
C ASN A 210 30.59 -33.30 25.99
N LEU A 211 29.97 -33.52 27.14
CA LEU A 211 29.84 -32.46 28.16
C LEU A 211 31.21 -31.90 28.59
N SER A 212 32.25 -32.73 28.59
CA SER A 212 33.63 -32.34 28.86
C SER A 212 34.22 -31.32 27.88
N ASP A 213 33.61 -31.13 26.70
CA ASP A 213 34.06 -30.14 25.72
C ASP A 213 33.77 -28.70 26.17
N LEU A 214 32.83 -28.50 27.11
CA LEU A 214 32.57 -27.24 27.80
C LEU A 214 33.65 -26.94 28.86
N GLY A 215 34.26 -27.98 29.42
CA GLY A 215 35.27 -27.88 30.48
C GLY A 215 35.65 -29.26 31.02
N ALA A 216 36.93 -29.46 31.32
CA ALA A 216 37.41 -30.72 31.88
C ALA A 216 36.89 -30.94 33.31
N GLY A 217 36.59 -32.19 33.67
CA GLY A 217 36.20 -32.57 35.04
C GLY A 217 34.82 -32.07 35.49
N LEU A 218 33.96 -31.65 34.56
CA LEU A 218 32.61 -31.23 34.89
C LEU A 218 31.80 -32.40 35.44
N THR A 219 31.25 -32.18 36.64
CA THR A 219 30.29 -33.07 37.29
C THR A 219 28.98 -32.32 37.48
N VAL A 220 27.88 -32.96 37.11
CA VAL A 220 26.53 -32.39 37.23
C VAL A 220 25.53 -33.51 37.42
N ASP A 221 24.54 -33.30 38.28
CA ASP A 221 23.48 -34.27 38.51
C ASP A 221 22.15 -33.50 38.54
N GLY A 222 21.34 -33.67 37.49
CA GLY A 222 20.08 -32.95 37.30
C GLY A 222 20.23 -31.48 36.88
N GLY A 223 21.24 -31.13 36.08
CA GLY A 223 21.43 -29.78 35.54
C GLY A 223 20.66 -29.52 34.23
N ARG A 224 21.01 -28.41 33.57
CA ARG A 224 20.50 -28.07 32.23
C ARG A 224 21.57 -27.45 31.34
N LEU A 225 21.42 -27.59 30.03
CA LEU A 225 22.15 -26.80 29.03
C LEU A 225 21.24 -25.71 28.50
N ASP A 226 21.69 -24.45 28.56
CA ASP A 226 21.08 -23.38 27.78
C ASP A 226 21.86 -23.26 26.46
N VAL A 227 21.14 -23.26 25.33
CA VAL A 227 21.71 -23.15 23.98
C VAL A 227 21.16 -21.89 23.32
N GLU A 228 22.03 -20.93 22.98
CA GLU A 228 21.68 -19.61 22.45
C GLU A 228 22.37 -19.38 21.10
N VAL A 229 21.62 -19.00 20.07
CA VAL A 229 22.20 -18.58 18.78
C VAL A 229 22.50 -17.09 18.87
N LEU A 230 23.78 -16.73 18.88
CA LEU A 230 24.25 -15.35 19.08
C LEU A 230 24.13 -14.50 17.81
N SER A 231 24.54 -15.07 16.69
CA SER A 231 24.67 -14.37 15.41
C SER A 231 24.68 -15.35 14.24
N GLY A 232 24.51 -14.81 13.04
CA GLY A 232 24.54 -15.56 11.79
C GLY A 232 23.20 -15.58 11.06
N SER A 233 23.21 -16.08 9.83
CA SER A 233 22.02 -16.26 9.00
C SER A 233 21.38 -17.65 9.15
N GLY A 234 22.09 -18.57 9.79
CA GLY A 234 21.66 -19.94 10.03
C GLY A 234 20.66 -20.05 11.18
N LYS A 235 20.04 -21.23 11.28
CA LYS A 235 19.17 -21.61 12.40
C LYS A 235 19.61 -22.96 12.95
N VAL A 236 19.34 -23.20 14.24
CA VAL A 236 19.92 -24.35 14.96
C VAL A 236 18.87 -25.17 15.69
N LEU A 237 18.87 -26.48 15.45
CA LEU A 237 18.20 -27.46 16.30
C LEU A 237 19.23 -28.13 17.19
N THR A 238 18.84 -28.52 18.41
CA THR A 238 19.74 -29.14 19.37
C THR A 238 19.04 -30.20 20.20
N PHE A 239 19.81 -31.14 20.73
CA PHE A 239 19.36 -32.13 21.70
C PHE A 239 20.56 -32.63 22.51
N ALA A 240 20.31 -33.35 23.60
CA ALA A 240 21.35 -34.05 24.34
C ALA A 240 21.01 -35.54 24.52
N SER A 241 22.02 -36.35 24.80
CA SER A 241 21.87 -37.74 25.21
C SER A 241 22.59 -37.96 26.52
N MET A 242 21.85 -38.44 27.52
CA MET A 242 22.43 -39.06 28.70
C MET A 242 22.66 -40.54 28.41
N VAL A 243 23.85 -41.04 28.66
CA VAL A 243 24.22 -42.43 28.33
C VAL A 243 24.77 -43.11 29.57
N GLY A 244 24.25 -44.31 29.88
CA GLY A 244 24.86 -45.18 30.87
C GLY A 244 26.33 -45.42 30.53
N ASN A 245 27.20 -45.26 31.53
CA ASN A 245 28.64 -45.33 31.35
C ASN A 245 29.28 -46.52 32.08
N GLY A 246 28.46 -47.49 32.48
CA GLY A 246 28.91 -48.75 33.06
C GLY A 246 29.37 -49.76 32.00
N THR A 247 30.13 -50.77 32.43
CA THR A 247 30.55 -51.91 31.57
C THR A 247 29.40 -52.85 31.19
N LEU A 248 28.27 -52.80 31.91
CA LEU A 248 27.11 -53.67 31.72
C LEU A 248 25.97 -53.04 30.92
N SER A 249 25.82 -51.72 30.93
CA SER A 249 24.77 -51.01 30.19
C SER A 249 25.32 -49.71 29.61
N GLN A 250 25.02 -49.50 28.34
CA GLN A 250 25.35 -48.30 27.56
C GLN A 250 24.06 -47.63 27.06
N ASP A 251 22.97 -47.77 27.82
CA ASP A 251 21.64 -47.35 27.43
C ASP A 251 21.56 -45.82 27.35
N PRO A 252 21.24 -45.25 26.18
CA PRO A 252 21.09 -43.82 26.01
C PRO A 252 19.62 -43.38 26.20
N SER A 253 19.46 -42.19 26.75
CA SER A 253 18.19 -41.47 26.87
C SER A 253 18.31 -40.12 26.19
N THR A 254 17.38 -39.82 25.28
CA THR A 254 17.29 -38.54 24.60
C THR A 254 16.73 -37.49 25.55
N LEU A 255 17.40 -36.33 25.60
CA LEU A 255 16.97 -35.12 26.27
C LEU A 255 16.68 -34.08 25.18
N GLU A 256 15.41 -33.77 25.00
CA GLU A 256 14.93 -32.87 23.95
C GLU A 256 15.14 -31.40 24.37
N MET A 257 15.35 -30.53 23.38
CA MET A 257 15.28 -29.08 23.63
C MET A 257 13.85 -28.65 23.97
N GLU A 258 13.73 -27.65 24.83
CA GLU A 258 12.47 -26.97 25.07
C GLU A 258 12.06 -26.18 23.81
N TYR A 259 10.84 -26.40 23.34
CA TYR A 259 10.26 -25.61 22.26
C TYR A 259 8.86 -25.18 22.67
N GLU A 260 8.54 -23.92 22.39
CA GLU A 260 7.18 -23.42 22.53
C GLU A 260 6.43 -23.75 21.25
N LEU A 261 5.43 -24.64 21.33
CA LEU A 261 4.45 -24.77 20.28
C LEU A 261 3.63 -23.48 20.28
N GLU A 262 3.84 -22.58 19.31
CA GLU A 262 2.94 -21.44 19.11
C GLU A 262 1.55 -21.98 18.71
N THR A 263 0.73 -22.35 19.71
CA THR A 263 -0.68 -22.64 19.53
C THR A 263 -1.43 -21.31 19.34
N GLY A 264 -1.17 -20.61 18.24
CA GLY A 264 -2.00 -19.50 17.75
C GLY A 264 -2.27 -18.34 18.72
N GLY A 265 -1.43 -18.10 19.72
CA GLY A 265 -1.57 -17.00 20.67
C GLY A 265 -0.19 -16.46 21.05
N GLY A 266 0.09 -15.22 20.66
CA GLY A 266 1.44 -14.69 20.61
C GLY A 266 2.13 -14.53 21.97
N SER A 267 3.38 -15.01 22.01
CA SER A 267 4.37 -14.64 23.03
C SER A 267 5.75 -14.47 22.38
N GLY A 268 5.85 -13.72 21.27
CA GLY A 268 7.14 -13.45 20.63
C GLY A 268 7.06 -12.66 19.33
N SER A 269 7.31 -11.35 19.42
CA SER A 269 7.51 -10.41 18.31
C SER A 269 6.45 -10.38 17.19
N GLY A 270 5.21 -10.04 17.55
CA GLY A 270 4.20 -9.53 16.61
C GLY A 270 3.74 -10.49 15.51
N VAL A 271 2.60 -10.17 14.92
CA VAL A 271 2.20 -10.81 13.66
C VAL A 271 3.05 -10.20 12.55
N THR A 272 4.11 -10.89 12.12
CA THR A 272 4.90 -10.46 10.95
C THR A 272 4.18 -10.84 9.65
N ALA A 273 4.51 -10.17 8.54
CA ALA A 273 3.87 -10.44 7.25
C ALA A 273 3.96 -11.91 6.82
N GLY A 274 5.05 -12.62 7.21
CA GLY A 274 5.21 -14.04 6.95
C GLY A 274 4.29 -14.95 7.77
N LYS A 275 3.78 -14.49 8.91
CA LYS A 275 2.81 -15.24 9.74
C LYS A 275 1.37 -15.15 9.18
N ILE A 276 1.13 -14.31 8.17
CA ILE A 276 -0.18 -14.16 7.52
C ILE A 276 -0.10 -14.70 6.10
N ALA A 277 -0.79 -15.81 5.82
CA ALA A 277 -0.90 -16.31 4.45
C ALA A 277 -1.55 -15.27 3.52
N SER A 278 -1.18 -15.28 2.23
CA SER A 278 -1.77 -14.35 1.25
C SER A 278 -3.29 -14.49 1.20
N GLY A 279 -4.00 -13.37 1.25
CA GLY A 279 -5.46 -13.33 1.32
C GLY A 279 -6.08 -13.77 2.65
N ALA A 280 -5.27 -14.13 3.66
CA ALA A 280 -5.79 -14.61 4.93
C ALA A 280 -6.53 -13.52 5.72
N VAL A 281 -6.22 -12.23 5.51
CA VAL A 281 -6.98 -11.10 6.09
C VAL A 281 -8.01 -10.63 5.07
N THR A 282 -9.21 -11.19 5.16
CA THR A 282 -10.38 -10.76 4.38
C THR A 282 -11.11 -9.63 5.10
N SER A 283 -12.01 -8.93 4.40
CA SER A 283 -12.84 -7.87 4.99
C SER A 283 -13.59 -8.34 6.25
N GLY A 284 -14.16 -9.55 6.23
CA GLY A 284 -14.86 -10.12 7.39
C GLY A 284 -13.98 -10.42 8.61
N LYS A 285 -12.65 -10.40 8.47
CA LYS A 285 -11.69 -10.56 9.58
C LYS A 285 -11.22 -9.22 10.16
N ILE A 286 -11.58 -8.11 9.52
CA ILE A 286 -11.34 -6.77 10.02
C ILE A 286 -12.67 -6.26 10.55
N ALA A 287 -12.79 -6.14 11.87
CA ALA A 287 -13.99 -5.56 12.47
C ALA A 287 -14.20 -4.12 11.99
N ASP A 288 -15.45 -3.69 11.91
CA ASP A 288 -15.79 -2.32 11.53
C ASP A 288 -15.11 -1.32 12.47
N GLY A 289 -14.46 -0.32 11.90
CA GLY A 289 -13.69 0.69 12.66
C GLY A 289 -12.34 0.20 13.21
N ALA A 290 -11.93 -1.05 12.95
CA ALA A 290 -10.66 -1.58 13.45
C ALA A 290 -9.44 -0.85 12.89
N VAL A 291 -9.52 -0.26 11.70
CA VAL A 291 -8.45 0.55 11.09
C VAL A 291 -8.68 2.03 11.42
N THR A 292 -8.07 2.49 12.51
CA THR A 292 -8.12 3.88 12.97
C THR A 292 -7.03 4.72 12.31
N SER A 293 -7.16 6.06 12.40
CA SER A 293 -6.12 6.99 11.90
C SER A 293 -4.74 6.73 12.50
N SER A 294 -4.66 6.41 13.79
CA SER A 294 -3.41 6.06 14.48
C SER A 294 -2.73 4.78 13.96
N LYS A 295 -3.47 3.90 13.28
CA LYS A 295 -2.95 2.68 12.66
C LYS A 295 -2.46 2.92 11.21
N LEU A 296 -2.68 4.11 10.67
CA LEU A 296 -2.21 4.52 9.35
C LEU A 296 -1.04 5.48 9.52
N ALA A 297 0.16 5.05 9.12
CA ALA A 297 1.32 5.93 9.10
C ALA A 297 1.12 7.10 8.11
N ALA A 298 1.87 8.19 8.30
CA ALA A 298 1.90 9.29 7.34
C ALA A 298 2.25 8.75 5.93
N SER A 299 1.53 9.21 4.92
CA SER A 299 1.67 8.77 3.52
C SER A 299 1.37 7.28 3.26
N ALA A 300 0.77 6.54 4.22
CA ALA A 300 0.42 5.14 4.02
C ALA A 300 -0.62 4.94 2.91
N VAL A 301 -1.47 5.92 2.63
CA VAL A 301 -2.45 5.91 1.54
C VAL A 301 -1.91 6.76 0.38
N THR A 302 -1.40 6.10 -0.66
CA THR A 302 -0.88 6.72 -1.88
C THR A 302 -1.97 6.81 -2.96
N ASN A 303 -1.73 7.58 -4.02
CA ASN A 303 -2.67 7.68 -5.16
C ASN A 303 -3.02 6.30 -5.76
N SER A 304 -2.06 5.39 -5.86
CA SER A 304 -2.29 4.02 -6.35
C SER A 304 -3.19 3.16 -5.46
N LYS A 305 -3.37 3.55 -4.19
CA LYS A 305 -4.27 2.87 -3.23
C LYS A 305 -5.69 3.46 -3.25
N LEU A 306 -5.92 4.54 -4.00
CA LEU A 306 -7.22 5.17 -4.18
C LEU A 306 -7.77 4.84 -5.57
N ALA A 307 -8.89 4.14 -5.62
CA ALA A 307 -9.60 3.93 -6.88
C ALA A 307 -10.16 5.26 -7.40
N SER A 308 -10.36 5.36 -8.72
CA SER A 308 -11.03 6.52 -9.32
C SER A 308 -12.42 6.71 -8.70
N GLY A 309 -12.71 7.93 -8.24
CA GLY A 309 -13.96 8.26 -7.55
C GLY A 309 -14.08 7.77 -6.10
N ALA A 310 -13.03 7.19 -5.50
CA ALA A 310 -13.07 6.71 -4.11
C ALA A 310 -13.34 7.84 -3.08
N VAL A 311 -12.94 9.08 -3.40
CA VAL A 311 -13.22 10.26 -2.59
C VAL A 311 -14.34 11.05 -3.27
N THR A 312 -15.57 10.90 -2.78
CA THR A 312 -16.72 11.67 -3.27
C THR A 312 -16.81 13.03 -2.59
N THR A 313 -17.61 13.94 -3.13
CA THR A 313 -17.85 15.27 -2.53
C THR A 313 -18.28 15.18 -1.06
N SER A 314 -19.10 14.18 -0.70
CA SER A 314 -19.52 13.92 0.69
C SER A 314 -18.39 13.53 1.65
N LYS A 315 -17.24 13.08 1.11
CA LYS A 315 -16.04 12.70 1.88
C LYS A 315 -15.04 13.84 2.03
N ILE A 316 -15.25 14.95 1.33
CA ILE A 316 -14.44 16.16 1.45
C ILE A 316 -15.10 17.04 2.52
N SER A 317 -14.52 17.06 3.71
CA SER A 317 -15.03 17.90 4.79
C SER A 317 -14.94 19.37 4.42
N ALA A 318 -16.04 20.12 4.54
CA ALA A 318 -16.05 21.57 4.43
C ALA A 318 -15.39 22.26 5.65
N SER A 319 -14.89 21.51 6.63
CA SER A 319 -14.14 22.07 7.77
C SER A 319 -12.93 22.86 7.26
N GLY A 320 -12.98 24.19 7.40
CA GLY A 320 -11.97 25.11 6.87
C GLY A 320 -12.46 25.99 5.72
N ALA A 321 -13.61 25.69 5.12
CA ALA A 321 -14.27 26.57 4.16
C ALA A 321 -15.07 27.66 4.90
N SER A 322 -14.85 28.91 4.54
CA SER A 322 -15.74 30.02 4.90
C SER A 322 -16.95 30.05 3.96
N SER A 323 -18.03 30.71 4.39
CA SER A 323 -19.21 30.90 3.54
C SER A 323 -18.82 31.55 2.21
N GLY A 324 -19.25 30.94 1.10
CA GLY A 324 -18.91 31.39 -0.26
C GLY A 324 -17.60 30.81 -0.82
N GLN A 325 -16.92 29.87 -0.15
CA GLN A 325 -15.73 29.20 -0.68
C GLN A 325 -16.03 27.84 -1.33
N VAL A 326 -15.27 27.52 -2.38
CA VAL A 326 -15.21 26.24 -3.09
C VAL A 326 -13.76 25.74 -3.14
N LEU A 327 -13.60 24.43 -3.33
CA LEU A 327 -12.29 23.80 -3.43
C LEU A 327 -11.67 24.09 -4.81
N LYS A 328 -10.51 24.73 -4.86
CA LYS A 328 -9.79 25.06 -6.09
C LYS A 328 -8.37 24.47 -6.08
N ALA A 329 -7.83 24.18 -7.26
CA ALA A 329 -6.41 23.90 -7.44
C ALA A 329 -5.66 25.21 -7.66
N SER A 330 -4.69 25.54 -6.80
CA SER A 330 -3.81 26.71 -6.92
C SER A 330 -2.35 26.27 -6.78
N GLY A 331 -1.54 26.47 -7.83
CA GLY A 331 -0.11 26.15 -7.80
C GLY A 331 0.22 24.69 -7.46
N GLY A 332 -0.64 23.73 -7.81
CA GLY A 332 -0.46 22.31 -7.49
C GLY A 332 -0.97 21.89 -6.10
N SER A 333 -1.49 22.82 -5.29
CA SER A 333 -2.16 22.55 -4.02
C SER A 333 -3.67 22.72 -4.12
N VAL A 334 -4.41 22.00 -3.28
CA VAL A 334 -5.86 22.13 -3.17
C VAL A 334 -6.18 23.10 -2.02
N VAL A 335 -6.91 24.18 -2.31
CA VAL A 335 -7.23 25.25 -1.35
C VAL A 335 -8.72 25.58 -1.37
N TRP A 336 -9.29 25.96 -0.22
CA TRP A 336 -10.60 26.61 -0.18
C TRP A 336 -10.43 28.07 -0.63
N ALA A 337 -11.15 28.46 -1.66
CA ALA A 337 -11.09 29.81 -2.22
C ALA A 337 -12.50 30.27 -2.59
N ASN A 338 -12.75 31.57 -2.57
CA ASN A 338 -14.07 32.12 -2.88
C ASN A 338 -14.55 31.61 -4.25
N ASP A 339 -15.83 31.25 -4.32
CA ASP A 339 -16.49 30.89 -5.57
C ASP A 339 -16.71 32.16 -6.39
N GLU A 340 -15.76 32.42 -7.29
CA GLU A 340 -15.78 33.55 -8.22
C GLU A 340 -16.57 33.19 -9.49
N THR A 341 -17.17 32.00 -9.56
CA THR A 341 -17.76 31.43 -10.77
C THR A 341 -19.29 31.54 -10.82
N GLY A 342 -19.84 32.56 -10.16
CA GLY A 342 -21.23 32.99 -10.33
C GLY A 342 -21.41 34.32 -11.09
N GLY A 343 -20.34 35.02 -11.49
CA GLY A 343 -20.47 36.30 -12.18
C GLY A 343 -19.17 37.10 -12.25
N LEU A 344 -19.12 38.03 -13.20
CA LEU A 344 -18.08 39.06 -13.32
C LEU A 344 -17.87 39.75 -11.96
N THR A 345 -16.70 39.57 -11.34
CA THR A 345 -16.35 40.31 -10.12
C THR A 345 -15.76 41.67 -10.50
N LEU A 346 -16.42 42.75 -10.07
CA LEU A 346 -15.97 44.13 -10.23
C LEU A 346 -15.35 44.64 -8.93
N PRO A 347 -14.31 45.50 -8.99
CA PRO A 347 -13.72 46.10 -10.19
C PRO A 347 -12.73 45.16 -10.94
N TYR A 348 -12.83 45.14 -12.27
CA TYR A 348 -11.86 44.48 -13.15
C TYR A 348 -10.61 45.34 -13.32
N GLN A 349 -9.44 44.79 -13.03
CA GLN A 349 -8.13 45.48 -13.10
C GLN A 349 -7.22 44.80 -14.14
N GLY A 350 -7.66 44.73 -15.40
CA GLY A 350 -6.85 44.24 -16.51
C GLY A 350 -6.46 45.36 -17.48
N GLN A 351 -5.18 45.46 -17.83
CA GLN A 351 -4.77 46.18 -19.05
C GLN A 351 -4.87 45.22 -20.23
N GLY A 352 -5.67 45.57 -21.24
CA GLY A 352 -5.63 44.85 -22.51
C GLY A 352 -4.70 45.53 -23.51
N SER A 353 -4.00 44.66 -24.22
CA SER A 353 -3.00 44.98 -25.22
C SER A 353 -3.61 45.70 -26.43
N THR A 354 -3.00 46.84 -26.77
CA THR A 354 -2.84 47.44 -28.11
C THR A 354 -3.97 47.33 -29.15
N SER A 355 -4.53 48.50 -29.45
CA SER A 355 -5.13 48.94 -30.73
C SER A 355 -6.22 48.05 -31.36
N GLY A 356 -7.48 48.43 -31.15
CA GLY A 356 -8.59 48.09 -32.05
C GLY A 356 -9.58 47.03 -31.57
N SER A 357 -9.46 46.51 -30.34
CA SER A 357 -10.45 45.59 -29.74
C SER A 357 -10.96 46.14 -28.41
N PRO A 358 -12.28 46.09 -28.12
CA PRO A 358 -12.79 46.57 -26.84
C PRO A 358 -12.35 45.64 -25.70
N LEU A 359 -11.89 46.24 -24.61
CA LEU A 359 -11.49 45.55 -23.37
C LEU A 359 -12.66 44.82 -22.69
N PHE A 360 -13.88 45.23 -22.99
CA PHE A 360 -15.10 44.73 -22.39
C PHE A 360 -16.18 44.62 -23.46
N LYS A 361 -16.64 43.39 -23.75
CA LYS A 361 -17.71 43.12 -24.73
C LYS A 361 -18.92 42.54 -24.01
N VAL A 362 -20.01 43.30 -23.95
CA VAL A 362 -21.33 42.80 -23.52
C VAL A 362 -22.14 42.47 -24.76
N THR A 363 -22.55 41.20 -24.91
CA THR A 363 -23.39 40.75 -26.03
C THR A 363 -24.75 40.32 -25.47
N ASN A 364 -25.83 41.02 -25.85
CA ASN A 364 -27.18 40.56 -25.58
C ASN A 364 -27.72 39.78 -26.79
N ALA A 365 -27.75 38.45 -26.66
CA ALA A 365 -28.08 37.53 -27.75
C ALA A 365 -29.53 36.99 -27.70
N SER A 366 -30.34 37.42 -26.72
CA SER A 366 -31.73 36.98 -26.51
C SER A 366 -32.56 38.10 -25.83
N ASN A 367 -33.88 37.91 -25.63
CA ASN A 367 -34.92 38.92 -25.28
C ASN A 367 -34.74 39.79 -24.01
N GLY A 368 -33.50 40.09 -23.58
CA GLY A 368 -33.19 41.10 -22.58
C GLY A 368 -33.55 42.52 -23.07
N THR A 369 -34.06 43.34 -22.17
CA THR A 369 -34.73 44.62 -22.50
C THR A 369 -33.76 45.76 -22.81
N THR A 370 -32.61 45.87 -22.14
CA THR A 370 -31.68 47.01 -22.32
C THR A 370 -30.23 46.65 -21.95
N ILE A 371 -29.26 47.10 -22.76
CA ILE A 371 -27.84 47.18 -22.35
C ILE A 371 -27.57 48.61 -21.89
N SER A 372 -27.23 48.81 -20.61
CA SER A 372 -26.72 50.09 -20.09
C SER A 372 -25.25 49.93 -19.72
N ALA A 373 -24.40 50.73 -20.34
CA ALA A 373 -22.97 50.75 -20.04
C ALA A 373 -22.49 52.20 -19.88
N ASN A 374 -21.78 52.46 -18.78
CA ASN A 374 -21.32 53.78 -18.39
C ASN A 374 -19.81 53.76 -18.16
N ASN A 375 -19.08 54.69 -18.79
CA ASN A 375 -17.65 54.87 -18.59
C ASN A 375 -17.36 56.30 -18.08
N ASN A 376 -16.87 56.40 -16.85
CA ASN A 376 -16.46 57.65 -16.21
C ASN A 376 -14.93 57.84 -16.16
N SER A 377 -14.16 57.06 -16.92
CA SER A 377 -12.69 57.07 -16.91
C SER A 377 -12.09 57.49 -18.25
N ASN A 378 -10.91 58.12 -18.20
CA ASN A 378 -10.18 58.60 -19.38
C ASN A 378 -9.52 57.43 -20.13
N GLY A 379 -9.66 57.38 -21.46
CA GLY A 379 -8.89 56.51 -22.37
C GLY A 379 -9.49 55.13 -22.65
N PHE A 380 -10.78 54.90 -22.38
CA PHE A 380 -11.42 53.60 -22.59
C PHE A 380 -12.54 53.67 -23.63
N ALA A 381 -12.51 52.74 -24.59
CA ALA A 381 -13.57 52.56 -25.58
C ALA A 381 -14.64 51.58 -25.07
N LEU A 382 -15.91 51.93 -25.22
CA LEU A 382 -17.05 51.10 -24.84
C LEU A 382 -17.77 50.60 -26.10
N TYR A 383 -17.84 49.28 -26.27
CA TYR A 383 -18.56 48.63 -27.37
C TYR A 383 -19.81 47.91 -26.86
N ALA A 384 -21.00 48.33 -27.28
CA ALA A 384 -22.27 47.68 -26.94
C ALA A 384 -22.96 47.18 -28.22
N LYS A 385 -23.13 45.86 -28.36
CA LYS A 385 -23.83 45.25 -29.51
C LYS A 385 -25.10 44.54 -29.04
N SER A 386 -26.24 44.90 -29.63
CA SER A 386 -27.52 44.23 -29.35
C SER A 386 -28.18 43.72 -30.62
N ALA A 387 -28.59 42.44 -30.59
CA ALA A 387 -29.36 41.79 -31.65
C ALA A 387 -30.85 41.62 -31.32
N SER A 388 -31.28 42.02 -30.13
CA SER A 388 -32.67 42.03 -29.65
C SER A 388 -32.85 43.04 -28.50
N GLY A 389 -34.08 43.27 -28.03
CA GLY A 389 -34.37 44.20 -26.93
C GLY A 389 -34.94 45.55 -27.38
N THR A 390 -35.07 46.48 -26.44
CA THR A 390 -35.75 47.78 -26.67
C THR A 390 -34.81 48.95 -26.83
N ALA A 391 -33.63 48.91 -26.16
CA ALA A 391 -32.66 50.00 -26.26
C ALA A 391 -31.21 49.62 -25.94
N ILE A 392 -30.26 50.40 -26.47
CA ILE A 392 -28.86 50.48 -26.05
C ILE A 392 -28.64 51.89 -25.49
N HIS A 393 -28.28 52.00 -24.21
CA HIS A 393 -27.93 53.26 -23.56
C HIS A 393 -26.45 53.25 -23.21
N ALA A 394 -25.68 54.11 -23.85
CA ALA A 394 -24.23 54.16 -23.68
C ALA A 394 -23.82 55.58 -23.25
N LEU A 395 -23.16 55.71 -22.10
CA LEU A 395 -22.76 56.98 -21.49
C LEU A 395 -21.24 56.99 -21.33
N GLY A 396 -20.58 58.06 -21.78
CA GLY A 396 -19.15 58.28 -21.56
C GLY A 396 -18.89 59.69 -21.05
N SER A 397 -18.26 59.85 -19.88
CA SER A 397 -18.02 61.16 -19.24
C SER A 397 -16.55 61.49 -18.96
N GLY A 398 -15.61 60.68 -19.47
CA GLY A 398 -14.18 60.87 -19.28
C GLY A 398 -13.55 61.90 -20.23
N SER A 399 -12.71 62.79 -19.68
CA SER A 399 -11.98 63.88 -20.34
C SER A 399 -10.86 63.48 -21.32
N GLY A 400 -10.74 62.20 -21.68
CA GLY A 400 -9.69 61.72 -22.59
C GLY A 400 -10.17 60.59 -23.48
N HIS A 401 -10.14 60.80 -24.80
CA HIS A 401 -10.25 59.80 -25.87
C HIS A 401 -11.11 58.55 -25.57
N SER A 402 -12.34 58.74 -25.11
CA SER A 402 -13.30 57.65 -24.98
C SER A 402 -14.03 57.49 -26.31
N ALA A 403 -13.89 56.33 -26.96
CA ALA A 403 -14.65 55.98 -28.15
C ALA A 403 -15.90 55.18 -27.74
N LEU A 404 -17.09 55.73 -27.99
CA LEU A 404 -18.35 55.06 -27.73
C LEU A 404 -18.88 54.46 -29.04
N ASP A 405 -18.95 53.14 -29.12
CA ASP A 405 -19.51 52.40 -30.26
C ASP A 405 -20.70 51.55 -29.82
N ALA A 406 -21.89 51.93 -30.29
CA ALA A 406 -23.11 51.18 -30.04
C ALA A 406 -23.69 50.69 -31.36
N HIS A 407 -23.93 49.38 -31.43
CA HIS A 407 -24.30 48.69 -32.64
C HIS A 407 -25.59 47.88 -32.47
N ALA A 408 -26.68 48.37 -33.05
CA ALA A 408 -27.94 47.64 -33.16
C ALA A 408 -27.98 46.86 -34.49
N THR A 409 -28.13 45.53 -34.41
CA THR A 409 -28.18 44.66 -35.60
C THR A 409 -29.61 44.31 -36.06
N SER A 410 -30.63 44.71 -35.31
CA SER A 410 -32.05 44.37 -35.56
C SER A 410 -32.94 45.61 -35.46
N SER A 411 -34.12 45.57 -36.07
CA SER A 411 -35.10 46.66 -36.05
C SER A 411 -35.79 46.81 -34.69
N GLY A 412 -36.20 48.05 -34.35
CA GLY A 412 -36.93 48.36 -33.12
C GLY A 412 -36.05 48.61 -31.87
N ILE A 413 -34.73 48.65 -32.01
CA ILE A 413 -33.80 48.97 -30.92
C ILE A 413 -33.50 50.47 -30.95
N ALA A 414 -33.87 51.19 -29.89
CA ALA A 414 -33.49 52.59 -29.69
C ALA A 414 -32.01 52.68 -29.26
N VAL A 415 -31.20 53.50 -29.93
CA VAL A 415 -29.81 53.72 -29.52
C VAL A 415 -29.67 55.15 -28.99
N THR A 416 -29.27 55.26 -27.73
CA THR A 416 -28.96 56.53 -27.06
C THR A 416 -27.49 56.51 -26.67
N ALA A 417 -26.72 57.45 -27.20
CA ALA A 417 -25.32 57.66 -26.86
C ALA A 417 -25.12 59.09 -26.36
N ILE A 418 -24.55 59.23 -25.16
CA ILE A 418 -24.20 60.54 -24.60
C ILE A 418 -22.71 60.54 -24.29
N ALA A 419 -22.00 61.48 -24.92
CA ALA A 419 -20.59 61.75 -24.69
C ALA A 419 -20.46 63.10 -23.99
N GLU A 420 -19.95 63.12 -22.77
CA GLU A 420 -19.66 64.32 -21.99
C GLU A 420 -18.15 64.58 -21.97
N SER A 421 -17.76 65.85 -22.14
CA SER A 421 -16.42 66.43 -22.07
C SER A 421 -15.28 65.55 -22.61
N GLY A 422 -14.89 65.73 -23.88
CA GLY A 422 -13.64 65.15 -24.42
C GLY A 422 -13.73 63.75 -25.03
N ALA A 423 -14.93 63.18 -25.15
CA ALA A 423 -15.17 61.88 -25.78
C ALA A 423 -15.64 61.99 -27.25
N THR A 424 -15.24 61.03 -28.08
CA THR A 424 -15.69 60.89 -29.48
C THR A 424 -16.76 59.79 -29.53
N ALA A 425 -17.95 60.08 -30.09
CA ALA A 425 -18.99 59.07 -30.26
C ALA A 425 -19.08 58.65 -31.74
N ALA A 426 -18.95 57.35 -32.00
CA ALA A 426 -19.15 56.76 -33.33
C ALA A 426 -20.30 55.77 -33.25
N LEU A 427 -21.43 56.06 -33.90
CA LEU A 427 -22.64 55.24 -33.79
C LEU A 427 -22.98 54.62 -35.14
N ALA A 428 -23.12 53.29 -35.19
CA ALA A 428 -23.51 52.56 -36.39
C ALA A 428 -24.72 51.66 -36.10
N ALA A 429 -25.86 51.91 -36.77
CA ALA A 429 -27.00 50.99 -36.71
C ALA A 429 -27.23 50.38 -38.09
N THR A 430 -27.24 49.05 -38.17
CA THR A 430 -27.47 48.35 -39.44
C THR A 430 -28.96 48.24 -39.76
N ASN A 431 -29.85 48.25 -38.76
CA ASN A 431 -31.32 48.12 -38.95
C ASN A 431 -32.20 48.83 -37.87
N GLY A 432 -31.63 49.59 -36.93
CA GLY A 432 -32.34 50.15 -35.76
C GLY A 432 -33.02 51.51 -35.98
N THR A 433 -33.80 51.98 -34.99
CA THR A 433 -34.41 53.32 -34.97
C THR A 433 -33.58 54.22 -34.05
N PHE A 434 -33.05 55.34 -34.57
CA PHE A 434 -32.36 56.34 -33.73
C PHE A 434 -33.39 57.26 -33.07
N THR A 435 -33.25 57.56 -31.78
CA THR A 435 -34.21 58.41 -31.04
C THR A 435 -33.59 59.71 -30.49
N ALA A 436 -32.33 59.72 -30.07
CA ALA A 436 -31.62 60.96 -29.70
C ALA A 436 -30.09 60.76 -29.60
N ILE A 437 -29.30 61.73 -30.07
CA ILE A 437 -27.84 61.76 -29.88
C ILE A 437 -27.45 63.12 -29.28
N VAL A 438 -26.76 63.12 -28.14
CA VAL A 438 -26.28 64.34 -27.48
C VAL A 438 -24.79 64.19 -27.22
N ALA A 439 -23.96 64.99 -27.89
CA ALA A 439 -22.52 65.07 -27.65
C ALA A 439 -22.20 66.42 -26.99
N ASN A 440 -21.98 66.40 -25.67
CA ASN A 440 -21.52 67.55 -24.91
C ASN A 440 -20.00 67.47 -24.74
N GLY A 441 -19.21 67.64 -25.81
CA GLY A 441 -17.75 67.47 -25.71
C GLY A 441 -16.94 67.99 -26.89
N SER A 442 -15.61 67.94 -26.76
CA SER A 442 -14.59 68.54 -27.63
C SER A 442 -14.18 67.70 -28.86
N HIS A 443 -14.89 66.60 -29.17
CA HIS A 443 -14.59 65.73 -30.32
C HIS A 443 -15.86 65.41 -31.13
N GLY A 444 -15.77 65.42 -32.46
CA GLY A 444 -16.91 65.39 -33.41
C GLY A 444 -17.80 64.13 -33.35
N LEU A 445 -19.01 64.25 -33.91
CA LEU A 445 -20.03 63.20 -33.95
C LEU A 445 -20.16 62.60 -35.35
N GLN A 446 -19.99 61.27 -35.47
CA GLN A 446 -20.23 60.54 -36.72
C GLN A 446 -21.40 59.58 -36.56
N VAL A 447 -22.43 59.73 -37.41
CA VAL A 447 -23.64 58.89 -37.41
C VAL A 447 -23.77 58.21 -38.77
N SER A 448 -23.76 56.88 -38.79
CA SER A 448 -24.02 56.09 -39.99
C SER A 448 -25.37 55.37 -39.89
N GLY A 449 -26.28 55.69 -40.83
CA GLY A 449 -27.64 55.15 -40.86
C GLY A 449 -27.78 53.80 -41.60
N PRO A 450 -28.87 53.05 -41.38
CA PRO A 450 -29.11 51.78 -42.02
C PRO A 450 -29.46 51.93 -43.51
N PRO A 451 -29.11 50.96 -44.38
CA PRO A 451 -29.64 50.89 -45.74
C PRO A 451 -31.12 50.47 -45.70
N ALA A 452 -32.00 51.40 -46.07
CA ALA A 452 -33.42 51.21 -46.41
C ALA A 452 -34.30 50.42 -45.41
N THR A 453 -35.16 51.15 -44.66
CA THR A 453 -36.56 50.81 -44.26
C THR A 453 -37.02 51.43 -42.93
N ALA A 454 -36.13 52.03 -42.13
CA ALA A 454 -36.50 52.61 -40.83
C ALA A 454 -36.75 54.14 -40.90
N HIS A 455 -37.92 54.57 -40.44
CA HIS A 455 -38.29 55.98 -40.25
C HIS A 455 -37.46 56.59 -39.11
N SER A 456 -36.26 57.09 -39.41
CA SER A 456 -35.33 57.62 -38.40
C SER A 456 -35.17 59.13 -38.56
N VAL A 457 -35.16 59.88 -37.46
CA VAL A 457 -34.69 61.27 -37.40
C VAL A 457 -33.35 61.25 -36.68
N ILE A 458 -32.30 61.79 -37.31
CA ILE A 458 -30.99 61.96 -36.68
C ILE A 458 -30.98 63.35 -36.05
N TYR A 459 -31.03 63.41 -34.72
CA TYR A 459 -30.82 64.65 -33.97
C TYR A 459 -29.41 64.62 -33.37
N GLY A 460 -28.57 65.57 -33.75
CA GLY A 460 -27.23 65.75 -33.21
C GLY A 460 -27.04 67.17 -32.69
N ALA A 461 -26.73 67.32 -31.40
CA ALA A 461 -26.35 68.60 -30.80
C ALA A 461 -24.88 68.55 -30.38
N ALA A 462 -24.11 69.56 -30.79
CA ALA A 462 -22.73 69.78 -30.38
C ALA A 462 -22.59 71.15 -29.70
N THR A 463 -22.39 71.13 -28.39
CA THR A 463 -22.44 72.33 -27.50
C THR A 463 -21.07 72.68 -26.88
N GLY A 464 -20.00 71.96 -27.25
CA GLY A 464 -18.66 72.11 -26.70
C GLY A 464 -17.88 73.34 -27.20
N SER A 465 -16.87 73.76 -26.43
CA SER A 465 -16.10 74.99 -26.63
C SER A 465 -14.98 74.93 -27.69
N VAL A 466 -14.76 73.78 -28.36
CA VAL A 466 -13.67 73.61 -29.33
C VAL A 466 -14.09 72.72 -30.51
N GLY A 467 -14.34 73.35 -31.68
CA GLY A 467 -14.28 72.80 -33.05
C GLY A 467 -15.28 71.68 -33.44
N TRP A 468 -15.70 71.67 -34.71
CA TRP A 468 -16.31 70.54 -35.46
C TRP A 468 -17.85 70.46 -35.52
N GLY A 469 -18.34 69.96 -36.66
CA GLY A 469 -19.76 69.92 -37.05
C GLY A 469 -20.38 68.52 -37.01
N VAL A 470 -21.69 68.44 -37.25
CA VAL A 470 -22.45 67.17 -37.31
C VAL A 470 -22.38 66.63 -38.75
N GLN A 471 -21.88 65.41 -38.94
CA GLN A 471 -21.91 64.71 -40.23
C GLN A 471 -22.86 63.51 -40.18
N GLY A 472 -23.90 63.53 -41.02
CA GLY A 472 -24.82 62.42 -41.20
C GLY A 472 -24.82 61.95 -42.65
N VAL A 473 -24.81 60.63 -42.87
CA VAL A 473 -24.93 60.03 -44.21
C VAL A 473 -26.22 59.21 -44.28
N GLY A 474 -27.15 59.63 -45.13
CA GLY A 474 -28.45 58.99 -45.32
C GLY A 474 -28.59 58.37 -46.71
N ASN A 475 -28.53 57.04 -46.81
CA ASN A 475 -28.72 56.38 -48.10
C ASN A 475 -30.22 56.14 -48.40
N ALA A 476 -30.81 57.11 -49.11
CA ALA A 476 -31.99 57.10 -49.99
C ALA A 476 -33.42 56.73 -49.49
N SER A 477 -34.38 57.46 -50.08
CA SER A 477 -35.85 57.40 -50.10
C SER A 477 -36.59 57.09 -48.79
N GLY A 478 -36.97 58.16 -48.06
CA GLY A 478 -37.97 58.10 -46.97
C GLY A 478 -37.60 58.82 -45.66
N GLN A 479 -36.45 59.48 -45.60
CA GLN A 479 -35.96 60.13 -44.37
C GLN A 479 -36.65 61.47 -44.07
N ARG A 480 -36.93 61.74 -42.79
CA ARG A 480 -37.34 63.05 -42.27
C ARG A 480 -36.11 63.81 -41.73
N GLY A 481 -35.16 64.16 -42.60
CA GLY A 481 -34.11 65.16 -42.35
C GLY A 481 -33.03 64.82 -41.30
N ILE A 482 -31.84 65.40 -41.49
CA ILE A 482 -30.79 65.53 -40.47
C ILE A 482 -31.04 66.87 -39.76
N VAL A 483 -31.22 66.86 -38.44
CA VAL A 483 -31.37 68.08 -37.64
C VAL A 483 -30.13 68.22 -36.77
N GLY A 484 -29.30 69.21 -37.10
CA GLY A 484 -28.08 69.52 -36.35
C GLY A 484 -28.15 70.90 -35.71
N GLN A 485 -27.69 71.03 -34.46
CA GLN A 485 -27.45 72.32 -33.80
C GLN A 485 -25.96 72.41 -33.43
N SER A 486 -25.32 73.53 -33.81
CA SER A 486 -23.94 73.88 -33.44
C SER A 486 -23.91 75.30 -32.91
N ASP A 487 -23.47 75.48 -31.66
CA ASP A 487 -23.50 76.78 -30.98
C ASP A 487 -22.31 77.70 -31.33
N HIS A 488 -21.41 77.28 -32.24
CA HIS A 488 -20.14 78.00 -32.52
C HIS A 488 -19.80 78.18 -34.02
N GLY A 489 -20.79 78.17 -34.93
CA GLY A 489 -20.60 78.58 -36.34
C GLY A 489 -19.99 77.52 -37.28
N TYR A 490 -20.11 76.23 -36.97
CA TYR A 490 -19.61 75.13 -37.80
C TYR A 490 -20.70 74.47 -38.67
N ALA A 491 -20.30 73.87 -39.79
CA ALA A 491 -21.22 73.30 -40.78
C ALA A 491 -21.89 72.00 -40.29
N VAL A 492 -23.21 71.91 -40.45
CA VAL A 492 -23.94 70.63 -40.45
C VAL A 492 -23.92 70.11 -41.88
N VAL A 493 -23.27 68.97 -42.11
CA VAL A 493 -23.16 68.36 -43.45
C VAL A 493 -24.01 67.10 -43.47
N GLY A 494 -25.04 67.11 -44.30
CA GLY A 494 -25.84 65.94 -44.64
C GLY A 494 -25.58 65.53 -46.08
N GLU A 495 -25.23 64.27 -46.31
CA GLU A 495 -25.31 63.61 -47.61
C GLU A 495 -26.50 62.66 -47.67
#